data_AF-A0A1M7SWF4-F1
#
_entry.id   AF-A0A1M7SWF4-F1
#
_cell.length_a   1.000
_cell.length_b   1.000
_cell.length_c   1.000
_cell.angle_alpha   90.00
_cell.angle_beta   90.00
_cell.angle_gamma   90.00
#
_symmetry.space_group_name_H-M   'P 1'
#
loop_
_entity.id
_entity.type
_entity.pdbx_description
1 polymer ?
#
loop_
_entity_poly.entity_id
_entity_poly.type
_entity_poly.pdbx_seq_one_letter_code
_entity_poly.pdbx_strand_id
1 'polypeptide(L)'
;MNFDLSEEQEMFVASALRFAAPVDVDARRQLRLSLTGYDRGRWQQLAELGLIALAAGEDVGGMGGSALDLALVAEAIGKANAPDPLLEHGILPALLLERGGAHETLAGVISGETIATLAWTERSQRYSLVAKGMKADEGADGFALTGEKTMVMGALMADLFIVTADLGGGTACFLVPRDAAGLEVRAYRLADGSIAGELKLTRAPAAAKLALDPAELDAIAAEMRLYAAAEMVGLGQRLLDDTLTYVKEREQFGVAIGSFQALQHRLVDCYAREEQSRSMLYRAALTDRADAAKWQRAAAGAKAFIAENVDAIAREAVQMHGGMGITDELAIGHALKRVLVLTRLFGDIDTVLAEYALAA
;
A
#
# COMPACT_ATOMS: atom_id res chain seq x y z
N MET A 1 -10.49 24.06 -11.76
CA MET A 1 -9.99 22.68 -11.77
C MET A 1 -10.96 21.87 -12.60
N ASN A 2 -10.47 21.19 -13.64
CA ASN A 2 -11.23 20.14 -14.30
C ASN A 2 -10.94 18.84 -13.53
N PHE A 3 -11.97 18.13 -13.09
CA PHE A 3 -11.85 16.84 -12.41
C PHE A 3 -12.22 15.67 -13.32
N ASP A 4 -12.59 15.96 -14.58
CA ASP A 4 -12.83 14.93 -15.58
C ASP A 4 -11.51 14.19 -15.86
N LEU A 5 -11.60 12.88 -15.88
CA LEU A 5 -10.47 12.01 -16.22
C LEU A 5 -10.17 12.12 -17.72
N SER A 6 -8.90 11.99 -18.09
CA SER A 6 -8.56 11.73 -19.49
C SER A 6 -9.04 10.34 -19.92
N GLU A 7 -9.20 10.11 -21.23
CA GLU A 7 -9.54 8.77 -21.75
C GLU A 7 -8.55 7.70 -21.26
N GLU A 8 -7.27 8.05 -21.18
CA GLU A 8 -6.21 7.16 -20.67
C GLU A 8 -6.41 6.84 -19.18
N GLN A 9 -6.73 7.84 -18.36
CA GLN A 9 -7.04 7.65 -16.94
C GLN A 9 -8.29 6.78 -16.73
N GLU A 10 -9.33 6.99 -17.54
CA GLU A 10 -10.51 6.13 -17.54
C GLU A 10 -10.15 4.68 -17.89
N MET A 11 -9.25 4.46 -18.85
CA MET A 11 -8.78 3.13 -19.23
C MET A 11 -7.97 2.45 -18.12
N PHE A 12 -7.13 3.17 -17.39
CA PHE A 12 -6.40 2.64 -16.23
C PHE A 12 -7.37 2.19 -15.13
N VAL A 13 -8.31 3.05 -14.75
CA VAL A 13 -9.34 2.74 -13.74
C VAL A 13 -10.18 1.54 -14.18
N ALA A 14 -10.66 1.53 -15.42
CA ALA A 14 -11.47 0.43 -15.95
C ALA A 14 -10.70 -0.90 -15.97
N SER A 15 -9.39 -0.87 -16.25
CA SER A 15 -8.54 -2.07 -16.26
C SER A 15 -8.32 -2.62 -14.86
N ALA A 16 -8.06 -1.77 -13.87
CA ALA A 16 -7.95 -2.17 -12.47
C ALA A 16 -9.27 -2.79 -11.95
N LEU A 17 -10.41 -2.16 -12.24
CA LEU A 17 -11.73 -2.68 -11.85
C LEU A 17 -12.05 -4.01 -12.53
N ARG A 18 -11.76 -4.15 -13.83
CA ARG A 18 -11.98 -5.39 -14.59
C ARG A 18 -11.13 -6.53 -14.04
N PHE A 19 -9.89 -6.27 -13.65
CA PHE A 19 -9.00 -7.25 -13.04
C PHE A 19 -9.48 -7.74 -11.66
N ALA A 20 -10.07 -6.83 -10.87
CA ALA A 20 -10.55 -7.13 -9.53
C ALA A 20 -11.96 -7.76 -9.50
N ALA A 21 -12.77 -7.55 -10.55
CA ALA A 21 -14.14 -8.03 -10.65
C ALA A 21 -14.36 -9.54 -10.37
N PRO A 22 -13.46 -10.47 -10.75
CA PRO A 22 -13.65 -11.90 -10.48
C PRO A 22 -13.54 -12.29 -8.99
N VAL A 23 -13.10 -11.40 -8.10
CA VAL A 23 -12.80 -11.75 -6.70
C VAL A 23 -13.96 -11.39 -5.78
N ASP A 24 -14.83 -12.37 -5.53
CA ASP A 24 -15.92 -12.24 -4.56
C ASP A 24 -15.43 -12.36 -3.10
N VAL A 25 -16.37 -12.48 -2.15
CA VAL A 25 -16.06 -12.63 -0.72
C VAL A 25 -15.33 -13.94 -0.42
N ASP A 26 -15.76 -15.06 -1.03
CA ASP A 26 -15.17 -16.36 -0.76
C ASP A 26 -13.78 -16.48 -1.40
N ALA A 27 -13.62 -16.03 -2.64
CA ALA A 27 -12.33 -15.97 -3.32
C ALA A 27 -11.31 -15.15 -2.52
N ARG A 28 -11.69 -13.97 -1.99
CA ARG A 28 -10.83 -13.18 -1.09
C ARG A 28 -10.49 -13.95 0.18
N ARG A 29 -11.47 -14.64 0.78
CA ARG A 29 -11.23 -15.46 1.97
C ARG A 29 -10.21 -16.57 1.69
N GLN A 30 -10.32 -17.27 0.56
CA GLN A 30 -9.37 -18.31 0.17
C GLN A 30 -7.97 -17.75 -0.07
N LEU A 31 -7.85 -16.63 -0.78
CA LEU A 31 -6.56 -15.96 -1.00
C LEU A 31 -5.87 -15.59 0.32
N ARG A 32 -6.62 -15.04 1.28
CA ARG A 32 -6.11 -14.73 2.63
C ARG A 32 -5.72 -15.94 3.46
N LEU A 33 -6.19 -17.14 3.13
CA LEU A 33 -5.82 -18.38 3.82
C LEU A 33 -4.68 -19.12 3.13
N SER A 34 -4.29 -18.70 1.93
CA SER A 34 -3.16 -19.29 1.20
C SER A 34 -1.85 -19.20 1.98
N LEU A 35 -0.95 -20.15 1.72
CA LEU A 35 0.33 -20.29 2.43
C LEU A 35 1.22 -19.04 2.27
N THR A 36 1.38 -18.58 1.03
CA THR A 36 2.19 -17.41 0.66
C THR A 36 1.43 -16.09 0.84
N GLY A 37 0.11 -16.16 1.08
CA GLY A 37 -0.77 -15.00 1.22
C GLY A 37 -1.30 -14.43 -0.10
N TYR A 38 -0.85 -14.94 -1.25
CA TYR A 38 -1.27 -14.48 -2.57
C TYR A 38 -0.96 -15.50 -3.68
N ASP A 39 -1.69 -15.38 -4.79
CA ASP A 39 -1.56 -16.26 -5.97
C ASP A 39 -0.64 -15.65 -7.04
N ARG A 40 0.39 -16.41 -7.46
CA ARG A 40 1.36 -15.92 -8.46
C ARG A 40 0.77 -15.79 -9.86
N GLY A 41 -0.24 -16.60 -10.22
CA GLY A 41 -0.92 -16.46 -11.51
C GLY A 41 -1.69 -15.15 -11.60
N ARG A 42 -2.38 -14.77 -10.52
CA ARG A 42 -3.06 -13.49 -10.37
C ARG A 42 -2.08 -12.31 -10.34
N TRP A 43 -0.90 -12.47 -9.74
CA TRP A 43 0.19 -11.49 -9.84
C TRP A 43 0.60 -11.26 -11.29
N GLN A 44 0.81 -12.33 -12.05
CA GLN A 44 1.20 -12.23 -13.46
C GLN A 44 0.14 -11.52 -14.30
N GLN A 45 -1.14 -11.83 -14.09
CA GLN A 45 -2.25 -11.13 -14.77
C GLN A 45 -2.28 -9.63 -14.47
N LEU A 46 -1.98 -9.24 -13.22
CA LEU A 46 -1.89 -7.84 -12.83
C LEU A 46 -0.75 -7.12 -13.58
N ALA A 47 0.40 -7.79 -13.72
CA ALA A 47 1.57 -7.27 -14.42
C ALA A 47 1.32 -7.15 -15.94
N GLU A 48 0.69 -8.15 -16.56
CA GLU A 48 0.31 -8.17 -17.98
C GLU A 48 -0.62 -7.02 -18.38
N LEU A 49 -1.40 -6.50 -17.44
CA LEU A 49 -2.25 -5.32 -17.64
C LEU A 49 -1.46 -3.99 -17.57
N GLY A 50 -0.16 -4.03 -17.30
CA GLY A 50 0.69 -2.84 -17.20
C GLY A 50 0.58 -2.09 -15.87
N LEU A 51 -0.18 -2.61 -14.89
CA LEU A 51 -0.45 -1.88 -13.64
C LEU A 51 0.81 -1.68 -12.77
N ILE A 52 1.80 -2.57 -12.88
CA ILE A 52 3.12 -2.39 -12.23
C ILE A 52 4.00 -1.47 -13.07
N ALA A 53 4.03 -1.67 -14.38
CA ALA A 53 4.83 -0.89 -15.33
C ALA A 53 4.47 0.60 -15.31
N LEU A 54 3.24 0.95 -14.92
CA LEU A 54 2.79 2.33 -14.71
C LEU A 54 3.68 3.12 -13.73
N ALA A 55 4.34 2.44 -12.78
CA ALA A 55 5.18 3.08 -11.77
C ALA A 55 6.62 3.38 -12.22
N ALA A 56 7.01 3.03 -13.45
CA ALA A 56 8.35 3.23 -13.98
C ALA A 56 8.34 4.03 -15.29
N GLY A 57 9.41 4.76 -15.59
CA GLY A 57 9.57 5.53 -16.82
C GLY A 57 9.63 4.68 -18.09
N GLU A 58 9.22 5.26 -19.21
CA GLU A 58 9.23 4.58 -20.53
C GLU A 58 10.65 4.19 -20.98
N ASP A 59 11.66 4.98 -20.61
CA ASP A 59 13.09 4.77 -20.94
C ASP A 59 13.68 3.53 -20.27
N VAL A 60 13.04 3.05 -19.20
CA VAL A 60 13.39 1.82 -18.48
C VAL A 60 12.35 0.70 -18.67
N GLY A 61 11.47 0.85 -19.67
CA GLY A 61 10.49 -0.17 -20.06
C GLY A 61 9.15 -0.10 -19.32
N GLY A 62 8.91 0.95 -18.52
CA GLY A 62 7.62 1.23 -17.90
C GLY A 62 6.66 2.02 -18.80
N MET A 63 5.62 2.60 -18.19
CA MET A 63 4.59 3.41 -18.88
C MET A 63 4.56 4.88 -18.44
N GLY A 64 5.42 5.30 -17.51
CA GLY A 64 5.59 6.70 -17.13
C GLY A 64 4.37 7.36 -16.48
N GLY A 65 3.59 6.61 -15.68
CA GLY A 65 2.38 7.12 -15.05
C GLY A 65 2.66 8.28 -14.09
N SER A 66 1.78 9.28 -14.10
CA SER A 66 1.84 10.38 -13.15
C SER A 66 1.42 9.92 -11.74
N ALA A 67 1.70 10.75 -10.74
CA ALA A 67 1.22 10.51 -9.38
C ALA A 67 -0.32 10.43 -9.29
N LEU A 68 -1.02 11.15 -10.17
CA LEU A 68 -2.47 11.06 -10.27
C LEU A 68 -2.91 9.72 -10.87
N ASP A 69 -2.24 9.23 -11.91
CA ASP A 69 -2.60 7.97 -12.57
C ASP A 69 -2.42 6.78 -11.60
N LEU A 70 -1.30 6.75 -10.87
CA LEU A 70 -1.04 5.75 -9.83
C LEU A 70 -2.05 5.84 -8.67
N ALA A 71 -2.44 7.06 -8.27
CA ALA A 71 -3.47 7.26 -7.25
C ALA A 71 -4.85 6.75 -7.74
N LEU A 72 -5.23 7.02 -8.99
CA LEU A 72 -6.49 6.53 -9.57
C LEU A 72 -6.55 5.01 -9.64
N VAL A 73 -5.43 4.36 -10.02
CA VAL A 73 -5.33 2.89 -10.00
C VAL A 73 -5.46 2.36 -8.57
N ALA A 74 -4.75 2.95 -7.60
CA ALA A 74 -4.84 2.55 -6.21
C ALA A 74 -6.27 2.74 -5.64
N GLU A 75 -6.95 3.84 -5.98
CA GLU A 75 -8.34 4.08 -5.62
C GLU A 75 -9.27 3.01 -6.22
N ALA A 76 -9.08 2.65 -7.50
CA ALA A 76 -9.85 1.61 -8.16
C ALA A 76 -9.66 0.22 -7.50
N ILE A 77 -8.43 -0.14 -7.14
CA ILE A 77 -8.10 -1.36 -6.38
C ILE A 77 -8.81 -1.35 -5.01
N GLY A 78 -8.77 -0.22 -4.31
CA GLY A 78 -9.47 -0.03 -3.03
C GLY A 78 -10.99 -0.17 -3.17
N LYS A 79 -11.58 0.44 -4.20
CA LYS A 79 -13.03 0.37 -4.48
C LYS A 79 -13.49 -1.05 -4.79
N ALA A 80 -12.66 -1.82 -5.47
CA ALA A 80 -12.92 -3.24 -5.69
C ALA A 80 -12.73 -4.09 -4.41
N ASN A 81 -12.10 -3.53 -3.35
CA ASN A 81 -11.66 -4.25 -2.16
C ASN A 81 -10.78 -5.44 -2.55
N ALA A 82 -9.90 -5.20 -3.52
CA ALA A 82 -9.06 -6.22 -4.11
C ALA A 82 -7.96 -6.65 -3.11
N PRO A 83 -7.63 -7.94 -3.00
CA PRO A 83 -6.60 -8.44 -2.07
C PRO A 83 -5.17 -8.28 -2.61
N ASP A 84 -5.00 -7.49 -3.67
CA ASP A 84 -3.82 -7.49 -4.53
C ASP A 84 -2.77 -6.51 -3.98
N PRO A 85 -1.54 -6.97 -3.63
CA PRO A 85 -0.54 -6.14 -2.96
C PRO A 85 0.25 -5.26 -3.94
N LEU A 86 -0.48 -4.53 -4.81
CA LEU A 86 0.09 -3.69 -5.87
C LEU A 86 1.02 -2.61 -5.30
N LEU A 87 0.61 -1.97 -4.20
CA LEU A 87 1.37 -0.89 -3.60
C LEU A 87 2.70 -1.42 -3.04
N GLU A 88 2.64 -2.50 -2.26
CA GLU A 88 3.75 -3.02 -1.47
C GLU A 88 4.79 -3.76 -2.31
N HIS A 89 4.37 -4.45 -3.37
CA HIS A 89 5.21 -5.38 -4.12
C HIS A 89 5.34 -5.04 -5.61
N GLY A 90 4.56 -4.09 -6.10
CA GLY A 90 4.65 -3.60 -7.49
C GLY A 90 5.21 -2.18 -7.53
N ILE A 91 4.40 -1.22 -7.08
CA ILE A 91 4.73 0.22 -7.17
C ILE A 91 5.96 0.56 -6.32
N LEU A 92 5.99 0.18 -5.03
CA LEU A 92 7.09 0.52 -4.15
C LEU A 92 8.45 -0.03 -4.66
N PRO A 93 8.59 -1.32 -5.00
CA PRO A 93 9.85 -1.82 -5.55
C PRO A 93 10.21 -1.21 -6.90
N ALA A 94 9.24 -0.94 -7.78
CA ALA A 94 9.53 -0.29 -9.06
C ALA A 94 10.18 1.10 -8.86
N LEU A 95 9.59 1.93 -7.99
CA LEU A 95 10.13 3.26 -7.66
C LEU A 95 11.53 3.17 -7.03
N LEU A 96 11.77 2.20 -6.15
CA LEU A 96 13.07 2.00 -5.51
C LEU A 96 14.14 1.54 -6.50
N LEU A 97 13.80 0.61 -7.41
CA LEU A 97 14.74 0.05 -8.36
C LEU A 97 15.08 1.03 -9.49
N GLU A 98 14.10 1.78 -9.98
CA GLU A 98 14.31 2.84 -10.97
C GLU A 98 15.24 3.92 -10.44
N ARG A 99 14.87 4.56 -9.31
CA ARG A 99 15.68 5.63 -8.71
C ARG A 99 17.02 5.11 -8.18
N GLY A 100 17.06 3.84 -7.78
CA GLY A 100 18.30 3.16 -7.38
C GLY A 100 19.20 2.71 -8.54
N GLY A 101 18.82 2.94 -9.79
CA GLY A 101 19.61 2.60 -10.99
C GLY A 101 19.70 1.10 -11.28
N ALA A 102 18.81 0.27 -10.72
CA ALA A 102 18.81 -1.18 -10.86
C ALA A 102 17.88 -1.65 -12.00
N HIS A 103 18.08 -1.14 -13.21
CA HIS A 103 17.13 -1.29 -14.33
C HIS A 103 16.94 -2.76 -14.78
N GLU A 104 17.98 -3.60 -14.69
CA GLU A 104 17.87 -5.03 -15.01
C GLU A 104 16.93 -5.75 -14.02
N THR A 105 17.03 -5.42 -12.73
CA THR A 105 16.12 -5.96 -11.70
C THR A 105 14.72 -5.38 -11.84
N LEU A 106 14.61 -4.10 -12.19
CA LEU A 106 13.33 -3.43 -12.45
C LEU A 106 12.53 -4.14 -13.54
N ALA A 107 13.19 -4.56 -14.63
CA ALA A 107 12.53 -5.27 -15.73
C ALA A 107 11.79 -6.53 -15.26
N GLY A 108 12.38 -7.30 -14.34
CA GLY A 108 11.74 -8.47 -13.72
C GLY A 108 10.58 -8.12 -12.80
N VAL A 109 10.62 -6.96 -12.13
CA VAL A 109 9.52 -6.48 -11.27
C VAL A 109 8.33 -6.00 -12.10
N ILE A 110 8.57 -5.17 -13.12
CA ILE A 110 7.48 -4.62 -13.96
C ILE A 110 6.81 -5.69 -14.82
N SER A 111 7.53 -6.76 -15.19
CA SER A 111 6.96 -7.91 -15.90
C SER A 111 6.16 -8.87 -15.01
N GLY A 112 6.28 -8.74 -13.69
CA GLY A 112 5.68 -9.65 -12.71
C GLY A 112 6.48 -10.92 -12.43
N GLU A 113 7.60 -11.15 -13.11
CA GLU A 113 8.44 -12.34 -12.91
C GLU A 113 9.06 -12.37 -11.51
N THR A 114 9.53 -11.21 -11.05
CA THR A 114 10.14 -11.01 -9.72
C THR A 114 9.17 -10.29 -8.79
N ILE A 115 8.84 -10.88 -7.65
CA ILE A 115 8.16 -10.19 -6.56
C ILE A 115 9.22 -9.63 -5.62
N ALA A 116 9.31 -8.31 -5.51
CA ALA A 116 10.23 -7.64 -4.60
C ALA A 116 9.50 -7.00 -3.41
N THR A 117 10.19 -6.82 -2.29
CA THR A 117 9.63 -6.13 -1.12
C THR A 117 10.68 -5.35 -0.34
N LEU A 118 10.27 -4.25 0.29
CA LEU A 118 11.14 -3.41 1.12
C LEU A 118 11.16 -3.91 2.57
N ALA A 119 12.36 -4.23 3.06
CA ALA A 119 12.64 -4.58 4.45
C ALA A 119 13.32 -3.41 5.17
N TRP A 120 12.50 -2.53 5.76
CA TRP A 120 12.99 -1.28 6.36
C TRP A 120 12.79 -1.19 7.87
N THR A 121 11.71 -1.76 8.42
CA THR A 121 11.37 -1.58 9.84
C THR A 121 12.24 -2.41 10.78
N GLU A 122 12.57 -1.84 11.94
CA GLU A 122 13.42 -2.45 12.97
C GLU A 122 12.74 -2.39 14.35
N ARG A 123 12.98 -3.40 15.19
CA ARG A 123 12.48 -3.38 16.59
C ARG A 123 13.11 -2.17 17.30
N SER A 124 12.31 -1.36 17.98
CA SER A 124 12.69 -0.09 18.65
C SER A 124 12.71 1.16 17.76
N GLN A 125 12.27 1.06 16.51
CA GLN A 125 12.05 2.22 15.65
C GLN A 125 10.60 2.24 15.16
N ARG A 126 9.92 3.38 15.32
CA ARG A 126 8.54 3.57 14.84
C ARG A 126 8.58 4.44 13.59
N TYR A 127 8.26 3.83 12.45
CA TYR A 127 8.19 4.45 11.12
C TYR A 127 9.44 5.24 10.69
N SER A 128 10.63 4.93 11.23
CA SER A 128 11.87 5.51 10.75
C SER A 128 12.43 4.70 9.59
N LEU A 129 12.75 5.40 8.50
CA LEU A 129 13.49 4.83 7.37
C LEU A 129 14.98 4.68 7.66
N VAL A 130 15.48 5.32 8.73
CA VAL A 130 16.89 5.27 9.12
C VAL A 130 17.25 3.91 9.71
N ALA A 131 18.11 3.18 9.03
CA ALA A 131 18.63 1.91 9.52
C ALA A 131 19.58 2.14 10.70
N LYS A 132 19.45 1.33 11.76
CA LYS A 132 20.36 1.36 12.92
C LYS A 132 20.78 -0.04 13.35
N GLY A 133 19.84 -0.97 13.41
CA GLY A 133 20.04 -2.35 13.83
C GLY A 133 20.56 -3.25 12.70
N MET A 134 20.09 -3.05 11.47
CA MET A 134 20.66 -3.73 10.30
C MET A 134 21.95 -3.03 9.88
N LYS A 135 23.07 -3.75 9.86
CA LYS A 135 24.39 -3.24 9.45
C LYS A 135 24.79 -3.81 8.10
N ALA A 136 25.49 -3.00 7.30
CA ALA A 136 26.19 -3.44 6.11
C ALA A 136 27.70 -3.22 6.29
N ASP A 137 28.46 -4.29 6.10
CA ASP A 137 29.93 -4.23 6.05
C ASP A 137 30.39 -4.31 4.60
N GLU A 138 31.25 -3.39 4.18
CA GLU A 138 31.93 -3.45 2.88
C GLU A 138 33.18 -4.33 2.97
N GLY A 139 33.29 -5.31 2.08
CA GLY A 139 34.42 -6.22 1.98
C GLY A 139 34.90 -6.40 0.54
N ALA A 140 35.90 -7.26 0.36
CA ALA A 140 36.51 -7.51 -0.96
C ALA A 140 35.51 -8.05 -2.00
N ASP A 141 34.52 -8.83 -1.55
CA ASP A 141 33.52 -9.49 -2.40
C ASP A 141 32.17 -8.73 -2.44
N GLY A 142 32.16 -7.45 -2.06
CA GLY A 142 30.95 -6.62 -1.99
C GLY A 142 30.45 -6.40 -0.55
N PHE A 143 29.13 -6.34 -0.38
CA PHE A 143 28.51 -6.01 0.91
C PHE A 143 27.93 -7.25 1.60
N ALA A 144 28.12 -7.32 2.92
CA ALA A 144 27.50 -8.34 3.77
C ALA A 144 26.61 -7.69 4.84
N LEU A 145 25.37 -8.17 4.96
CA LEU A 145 24.38 -7.62 5.88
C LEU A 145 24.25 -8.47 7.13
N THR A 146 24.19 -7.81 8.28
CA THR A 146 23.96 -8.46 9.58
C THR A 146 22.96 -7.67 10.41
N GLY A 147 21.91 -8.34 10.89
CA GLY A 147 20.90 -7.74 11.75
C GLY A 147 19.51 -8.32 11.53
N GLU A 148 18.49 -7.60 11.97
CA GLU A 148 17.09 -8.02 11.90
C GLU A 148 16.20 -6.94 11.29
N LYS A 149 15.23 -7.35 10.48
CA LYS A 149 14.08 -6.55 10.07
C LYS A 149 12.80 -7.21 10.54
N THR A 150 11.79 -6.40 10.84
CA THR A 150 10.46 -6.87 11.23
C THR A 150 9.40 -6.31 10.27
N MET A 151 8.16 -6.78 10.37
CA MET A 151 7.01 -6.32 9.57
C MET A 151 7.32 -6.21 8.06
N VAL A 152 8.14 -7.12 7.53
CA VAL A 152 8.46 -7.15 6.10
C VAL A 152 7.28 -7.78 5.38
N MET A 153 6.46 -6.94 4.73
CA MET A 153 5.28 -7.40 4.00
C MET A 153 5.69 -8.30 2.83
N GLY A 154 4.87 -9.32 2.54
CA GLY A 154 5.13 -10.27 1.47
C GLY A 154 6.31 -11.21 1.69
N ALA A 155 6.81 -11.36 2.93
CA ALA A 155 8.07 -12.09 3.18
C ALA A 155 8.11 -13.55 2.71
N LEU A 156 6.97 -14.21 2.46
CA LEU A 156 6.92 -15.55 1.87
C LEU A 156 6.77 -15.57 0.35
N MET A 157 6.23 -14.51 -0.25
CA MET A 157 6.05 -14.43 -1.70
C MET A 157 7.22 -13.74 -2.42
N ALA A 158 7.99 -12.92 -1.70
CA ALA A 158 9.09 -12.17 -2.27
C ALA A 158 10.26 -13.07 -2.69
N ASP A 159 10.70 -12.88 -3.93
CA ASP A 159 11.91 -13.47 -4.50
C ASP A 159 13.14 -12.60 -4.22
N LEU A 160 12.91 -11.30 -3.98
CA LEU A 160 13.94 -10.30 -3.71
C LEU A 160 13.57 -9.38 -2.55
N PHE A 161 14.52 -9.15 -1.65
CA PHE A 161 14.40 -8.16 -0.59
C PHE A 161 15.23 -6.93 -0.90
N ILE A 162 14.61 -5.76 -0.84
CA ILE A 162 15.30 -4.46 -0.79
C ILE A 162 15.48 -4.13 0.69
N VAL A 163 16.69 -4.24 1.23
CA VAL A 163 16.97 -4.13 2.67
C VAL A 163 17.63 -2.80 2.97
N THR A 164 17.07 -2.00 3.88
CA THR A 164 17.77 -0.81 4.39
C THR A 164 18.80 -1.24 5.45
N ALA A 165 20.02 -0.74 5.37
CA ALA A 165 21.08 -1.03 6.33
C ALA A 165 21.95 0.19 6.60
N ASP A 166 22.50 0.26 7.81
CA ASP A 166 23.50 1.25 8.19
C ASP A 166 24.85 0.86 7.59
N LEU A 167 25.36 1.71 6.70
CA LEU A 167 26.68 1.64 6.10
C LEU A 167 27.47 2.87 6.53
N GLY A 168 28.41 2.71 7.46
CA GLY A 168 29.29 3.79 7.89
C GLY A 168 28.59 4.97 8.58
N GLY A 169 27.42 4.74 9.20
CA GLY A 169 26.60 5.77 9.86
C GLY A 169 25.48 6.34 8.99
N GLY A 170 25.42 5.98 7.70
CA GLY A 170 24.38 6.39 6.76
C GLY A 170 23.46 5.22 6.38
N THR A 171 22.20 5.52 6.07
CA THR A 171 21.27 4.51 5.55
C THR A 171 21.50 4.29 4.06
N ALA A 172 21.63 3.03 3.66
CA ALA A 172 21.69 2.60 2.25
C ALA A 172 20.73 1.42 1.99
N CYS A 173 20.35 1.22 0.74
CA CYS A 173 19.48 0.11 0.31
C CYS A 173 20.27 -0.96 -0.45
N PHE A 174 20.00 -2.23 -0.14
CA PHE A 174 20.71 -3.38 -0.72
C PHE A 174 19.72 -4.40 -1.26
N LEU A 175 20.07 -5.02 -2.38
CA LEU A 175 19.32 -6.13 -2.97
C LEU A 175 19.81 -7.45 -2.38
N VAL A 176 18.92 -8.22 -1.76
CA VAL A 176 19.22 -9.52 -1.14
C VAL A 176 18.27 -10.58 -1.72
N PRO A 177 18.77 -11.52 -2.54
CA PRO A 177 17.97 -12.63 -3.05
C PRO A 177 17.35 -13.48 -1.94
N ARG A 178 16.19 -14.08 -2.21
CA ARG A 178 15.47 -14.94 -1.25
C ARG A 178 16.29 -16.12 -0.72
N ASP A 179 17.21 -16.64 -1.53
CA ASP A 179 18.05 -17.79 -1.24
C ASP A 179 19.47 -17.41 -0.76
N ALA A 180 19.71 -16.13 -0.48
CA ALA A 180 21.00 -15.65 0.01
C ALA A 180 21.43 -16.42 1.28
N ALA A 181 22.67 -16.90 1.27
CA ALA A 181 23.23 -17.61 2.42
C ALA A 181 23.18 -16.72 3.68
N GLY A 182 22.75 -17.28 4.81
CA GLY A 182 22.63 -16.55 6.08
C GLY A 182 21.37 -15.70 6.22
N LEU A 183 20.44 -15.72 5.26
CA LEU A 183 19.09 -15.17 5.40
C LEU A 183 18.14 -16.21 6.01
N GLU A 184 17.55 -15.86 7.15
CA GLU A 184 16.45 -16.58 7.79
C GLU A 184 15.18 -15.74 7.70
N VAL A 185 14.06 -16.37 7.34
CA VAL A 185 12.75 -15.69 7.27
C VAL A 185 11.72 -16.42 8.10
N ARG A 186 11.12 -15.70 9.05
CA ARG A 186 10.01 -16.17 9.88
C ARG A 186 8.76 -15.35 9.57
N ALA A 187 7.82 -15.97 8.89
CA ALA A 187 6.58 -15.32 8.48
C ALA A 187 5.45 -15.46 9.50
N TYR A 188 4.53 -14.51 9.47
CA TYR A 188 3.30 -14.49 10.25
C TYR A 188 2.19 -13.75 9.48
N ARG A 189 0.94 -14.07 9.80
CA ARG A 189 -0.23 -13.50 9.13
C ARG A 189 -0.70 -12.22 9.83
N LEU A 190 -1.00 -11.19 9.06
CA LEU A 190 -1.60 -9.94 9.53
C LEU A 190 -3.13 -10.06 9.63
N ALA A 191 -3.75 -9.05 10.25
CA ALA A 191 -5.19 -9.04 10.49
C ALA A 191 -6.02 -9.09 9.20
N ASP A 192 -5.52 -8.51 8.10
CA ASP A 192 -6.14 -8.52 6.78
C ASP A 192 -5.85 -9.78 5.96
N GLY A 193 -5.12 -10.75 6.53
CA GLY A 193 -4.77 -12.01 5.88
C GLY A 193 -3.48 -11.96 5.07
N SER A 194 -2.92 -10.78 4.81
CA SER A 194 -1.60 -10.65 4.19
C SER A 194 -0.49 -11.26 5.06
N ILE A 195 0.65 -11.58 4.46
CA ILE A 195 1.80 -12.16 5.15
C ILE A 195 2.83 -11.08 5.40
N ALA A 196 3.31 -10.97 6.64
CA ALA A 196 4.52 -10.24 6.98
C ALA A 196 5.58 -11.22 7.52
N GLY A 197 6.82 -10.74 7.70
CA GLY A 197 7.87 -11.57 8.27
C GLY A 197 8.93 -10.80 9.04
N GLU A 198 9.62 -11.57 9.88
CA GLU A 198 10.89 -11.22 10.49
C GLU A 198 12.01 -11.78 9.60
N LEU A 199 12.97 -10.94 9.25
CA LEU A 199 14.17 -11.33 8.53
C LEU A 199 15.34 -11.24 9.50
N LYS A 200 16.16 -12.29 9.55
CA LYS A 200 17.44 -12.27 10.26
C LYS A 200 18.53 -12.58 9.26
N LEU A 201 19.47 -11.66 9.12
CA LEU A 201 20.59 -11.76 8.19
C LEU A 201 21.87 -11.96 9.02
N THR A 202 22.64 -13.00 8.69
CA THR A 202 23.92 -13.31 9.33
C THR A 202 25.01 -13.30 8.27
N ARG A 203 25.66 -12.14 8.09
CA ARG A 203 26.62 -11.89 7.01
C ARG A 203 26.08 -12.30 5.63
N ALA A 204 24.80 -12.03 5.39
CA ALA A 204 24.15 -12.39 4.14
C ALA A 204 24.67 -11.49 3.00
N PRO A 205 25.11 -12.04 1.86
CA PRO A 205 25.63 -11.24 0.76
C PRO A 205 24.52 -10.42 0.11
N ALA A 206 24.80 -9.15 -0.19
CA ALA A 206 23.97 -8.35 -1.09
C ALA A 206 24.39 -8.60 -2.54
N ALA A 207 23.40 -8.76 -3.43
CA ALA A 207 23.62 -8.82 -4.86
C ALA A 207 24.03 -7.45 -5.44
N ALA A 208 23.46 -6.37 -4.88
CA ALA A 208 23.80 -5.00 -5.28
C ALA A 208 23.48 -4.00 -4.16
N LYS A 209 24.10 -2.82 -4.23
CA LYS A 209 23.70 -1.63 -3.48
C LYS A 209 22.99 -0.69 -4.45
N LEU A 210 21.82 -0.18 -4.06
CA LEU A 210 21.09 0.81 -4.85
C LEU A 210 21.75 2.18 -4.72
N ALA A 211 21.76 2.93 -5.82
CA ALA A 211 22.24 4.31 -5.86
C ALA A 211 21.17 5.31 -5.35
N LEU A 212 20.52 4.98 -4.22
CA LEU A 212 19.51 5.82 -3.58
C LEU A 212 20.12 6.61 -2.44
N ASP A 213 19.84 7.91 -2.40
CA ASP A 213 20.10 8.72 -1.21
C ASP A 213 18.93 8.68 -0.20
N PRO A 214 19.13 9.11 1.06
CA PRO A 214 18.05 9.13 2.05
C PRO A 214 16.87 10.04 1.67
N ALA A 215 17.09 11.14 0.95
CA ALA A 215 16.03 12.07 0.58
C ALA A 215 15.13 11.48 -0.51
N GLU A 216 15.68 10.69 -1.42
CA GLU A 216 14.91 9.91 -2.40
C GLU A 216 14.06 8.85 -1.72
N LEU A 217 14.58 8.18 -0.69
CA LEU A 217 13.80 7.22 0.10
C LEU A 217 12.62 7.90 0.81
N ASP A 218 12.84 9.09 1.38
CA ASP A 218 11.76 9.90 1.98
C ASP A 218 10.72 10.35 0.92
N ALA A 219 11.17 10.71 -0.29
CA ALA A 219 10.28 11.05 -1.40
C ALA A 219 9.42 9.86 -1.85
N ILE A 220 10.01 8.67 -1.97
CA ILE A 220 9.26 7.43 -2.27
C ILE A 220 8.25 7.13 -1.16
N ALA A 221 8.63 7.28 0.12
CA ALA A 221 7.70 7.08 1.23
C ALA A 221 6.51 8.05 1.17
N ALA A 222 6.73 9.31 0.77
CA ALA A 222 5.65 10.26 0.55
C ALA A 222 4.72 9.87 -0.61
N GLU A 223 5.24 9.32 -1.71
CA GLU A 223 4.43 8.72 -2.78
C GLU A 223 3.59 7.56 -2.30
N MET A 224 4.19 6.63 -1.56
CA MET A 224 3.45 5.51 -1.00
C MET A 224 2.38 5.94 0.01
N ARG A 225 2.59 7.04 0.75
CA ARG A 225 1.53 7.63 1.60
C ARG A 225 0.36 8.14 0.78
N LEU A 226 0.62 8.81 -0.35
CA LEU A 226 -0.43 9.26 -1.27
C LEU A 226 -1.21 8.08 -1.85
N TYR A 227 -0.52 7.04 -2.34
CA TYR A 227 -1.17 5.87 -2.95
C TYR A 227 -1.94 5.03 -1.92
N ALA A 228 -1.40 4.89 -0.70
CA ALA A 228 -2.13 4.26 0.40
C ALA A 228 -3.36 5.08 0.82
N ALA A 229 -3.32 6.41 0.70
CA ALA A 229 -4.48 7.26 0.90
C ALA A 229 -5.52 7.06 -0.21
N ALA A 230 -5.08 6.93 -1.47
CA ALA A 230 -5.97 6.64 -2.59
C ALA A 230 -6.70 5.29 -2.44
N GLU A 231 -5.98 4.23 -2.11
CA GLU A 231 -6.60 2.92 -1.85
C GLU A 231 -7.60 2.98 -0.69
N MET A 232 -7.31 3.75 0.37
CA MET A 232 -8.27 3.99 1.45
C MET A 232 -9.52 4.74 0.99
N VAL A 233 -9.41 5.77 0.13
CA VAL A 233 -10.59 6.44 -0.46
C VAL A 233 -11.46 5.43 -1.21
N GLY A 234 -10.85 4.58 -2.06
CA GLY A 234 -11.58 3.51 -2.73
C GLY A 234 -12.31 2.58 -1.76
N LEU A 235 -11.62 2.12 -0.71
CA LEU A 235 -12.20 1.28 0.34
C LEU A 235 -13.35 1.99 1.08
N GLY A 236 -13.20 3.28 1.38
CA GLY A 236 -14.21 4.13 2.01
C GLY A 236 -15.48 4.18 1.18
N GLN A 237 -15.36 4.46 -0.13
CA GLN A 237 -16.48 4.42 -1.06
C GLN A 237 -17.15 3.03 -1.08
N ARG A 238 -16.36 1.96 -1.15
CA ARG A 238 -16.91 0.59 -1.16
C ARG A 238 -17.68 0.28 0.12
N LEU A 239 -17.13 0.65 1.27
CA LEU A 239 -17.78 0.48 2.57
C LEU A 239 -19.11 1.23 2.64
N LEU A 240 -19.14 2.47 2.13
CA LEU A 240 -20.35 3.28 2.07
C LEU A 240 -21.40 2.67 1.14
N ASP A 241 -21.03 2.26 -0.07
CA ASP A 241 -21.93 1.66 -1.07
C ASP A 241 -22.55 0.35 -0.57
N ASP A 242 -21.72 -0.56 -0.03
CA ASP A 242 -22.18 -1.83 0.54
C ASP A 242 -23.11 -1.59 1.75
N THR A 243 -22.78 -0.61 2.60
CA THR A 243 -23.61 -0.26 3.76
C THR A 243 -24.95 0.34 3.33
N LEU A 244 -24.96 1.24 2.35
CA LEU A 244 -26.19 1.82 1.79
C LEU A 244 -27.10 0.75 1.20
N THR A 245 -26.53 -0.27 0.58
CA THR A 245 -27.28 -1.41 0.05
C THR A 245 -27.88 -2.22 1.21
N TYR A 246 -27.05 -2.60 2.18
CA TYR A 246 -27.49 -3.38 3.34
C TYR A 246 -28.60 -2.72 4.15
N VAL A 247 -28.48 -1.42 4.46
CA VAL A 247 -29.49 -0.71 5.28
C VAL A 247 -30.83 -0.54 4.57
N LYS A 248 -30.86 -0.56 3.23
CA LYS A 248 -32.09 -0.51 2.43
C LYS A 248 -32.82 -1.85 2.41
N GLU A 249 -32.09 -2.96 2.52
CA GLU A 249 -32.63 -4.32 2.42
C GLU A 249 -32.91 -4.94 3.79
N ARG A 250 -32.09 -4.64 4.80
CA ARG A 250 -32.21 -5.26 6.13
C ARG A 250 -33.42 -4.70 6.88
N GLU A 251 -34.34 -5.58 7.27
CA GLU A 251 -35.50 -5.21 8.07
C GLU A 251 -35.33 -5.55 9.56
N GLN A 252 -35.73 -4.61 10.44
CA GLN A 252 -35.93 -4.81 11.87
C GLN A 252 -37.11 -3.95 12.32
N PHE A 253 -37.83 -4.40 13.35
CA PHE A 253 -39.04 -3.71 13.84
C PHE A 253 -40.09 -3.48 12.74
N GLY A 254 -40.14 -4.37 11.74
CA GLY A 254 -41.12 -4.32 10.64
C GLY A 254 -40.83 -3.31 9.54
N VAL A 255 -39.65 -2.67 9.51
CA VAL A 255 -39.23 -1.72 8.46
C VAL A 255 -37.76 -1.90 8.10
N ALA A 256 -37.35 -1.44 6.92
CA ALA A 256 -35.93 -1.35 6.56
C ALA A 256 -35.17 -0.45 7.54
N ILE A 257 -34.01 -0.89 8.04
CA ILE A 257 -33.27 -0.14 9.07
C ILE A 257 -32.84 1.25 8.59
N GLY A 258 -32.65 1.44 7.28
CA GLY A 258 -32.36 2.74 6.67
C GLY A 258 -33.46 3.79 6.84
N SER A 259 -34.67 3.44 7.32
CA SER A 259 -35.72 4.41 7.65
C SER A 259 -35.51 5.13 8.98
N PHE A 260 -34.64 4.61 9.87
CA PHE A 260 -34.37 5.24 11.16
C PHE A 260 -33.45 6.45 10.99
N GLN A 261 -33.91 7.64 11.42
CA GLN A 261 -33.14 8.89 11.32
C GLN A 261 -31.74 8.80 11.93
N ALA A 262 -31.58 8.04 13.02
CA ALA A 262 -30.29 7.81 13.65
C ALA A 262 -29.26 7.15 12.70
N LEU A 263 -29.69 6.24 11.81
CA LEU A 263 -28.81 5.66 10.80
C LEU A 263 -28.62 6.59 9.61
N GLN A 264 -29.67 7.32 9.20
CA GLN A 264 -29.58 8.29 8.10
C GLN A 264 -28.55 9.39 8.39
N HIS A 265 -28.56 9.98 9.59
CA HIS A 265 -27.57 11.00 9.97
C HIS A 265 -26.14 10.47 9.92
N ARG A 266 -25.91 9.26 10.44
CA ARG A 266 -24.59 8.61 10.39
C ARG A 266 -24.12 8.33 8.96
N LEU A 267 -25.02 7.96 8.07
CA LEU A 267 -24.72 7.76 6.64
C LEU A 267 -24.39 9.08 5.94
N VAL A 268 -25.09 10.17 6.28
CA VAL A 268 -24.75 11.52 5.78
C VAL A 268 -23.36 11.94 6.24
N ASP A 269 -23.00 11.67 7.50
CA ASP A 269 -21.65 11.95 8.00
C ASP A 269 -20.60 11.11 7.25
N CYS A 270 -20.85 9.82 7.02
CA CYS A 270 -19.96 8.96 6.24
C CYS A 270 -19.78 9.47 4.81
N TYR A 271 -20.86 9.87 4.15
CA TYR A 271 -20.83 10.49 2.82
C TYR A 271 -19.98 11.77 2.82
N ALA A 272 -20.20 12.66 3.78
CA ALA A 272 -19.43 13.91 3.86
C ALA A 272 -17.93 13.65 4.09
N ARG A 273 -17.57 12.64 4.88
CA ARG A 273 -16.18 12.21 5.11
C ARG A 273 -15.54 11.65 3.85
N GLU A 274 -16.27 10.84 3.08
CA GLU A 274 -15.79 10.26 1.83
C GLU A 274 -15.52 11.35 0.78
N GLU A 275 -16.46 12.27 0.57
CA GLU A 275 -16.30 13.37 -0.39
C GLU A 275 -15.15 14.32 -0.03
N GLN A 276 -14.95 14.59 1.25
CA GLN A 276 -13.80 15.37 1.73
C GLN A 276 -12.48 14.62 1.54
N SER A 277 -12.47 13.30 1.80
CA SER A 277 -11.29 12.45 1.63
C SER A 277 -10.86 12.39 0.16
N ARG A 278 -11.83 12.20 -0.74
CA ARG A 278 -11.65 12.28 -2.19
C ARG A 278 -11.08 13.62 -2.62
N SER A 279 -11.68 14.72 -2.17
CA SER A 279 -11.22 16.08 -2.48
C SER A 279 -9.78 16.33 -2.00
N MET A 280 -9.44 15.83 -0.80
CA MET A 280 -8.10 15.94 -0.23
C MET A 280 -7.07 15.15 -1.04
N LEU A 281 -7.43 13.94 -1.50
CA LEU A 281 -6.59 13.11 -2.34
C LEU A 281 -6.24 13.83 -3.65
N TYR A 282 -7.24 14.29 -4.40
CA TYR A 282 -7.00 14.99 -5.67
C TYR A 282 -6.17 16.26 -5.47
N ARG A 283 -6.40 17.01 -4.39
CA ARG A 283 -5.59 18.19 -4.05
C ARG A 283 -4.11 17.83 -3.85
N ALA A 284 -3.83 16.74 -3.14
CA ALA A 284 -2.45 16.30 -2.91
C ALA A 284 -1.80 15.74 -4.18
N ALA A 285 -2.53 14.93 -4.96
CA ALA A 285 -2.03 14.34 -6.21
C ALA A 285 -1.73 15.41 -7.28
N LEU A 286 -2.53 16.48 -7.34
CA LEU A 286 -2.35 17.62 -8.26
C LEU A 286 -1.41 18.71 -7.73
N THR A 287 -0.83 18.54 -6.53
CA THR A 287 0.13 19.51 -6.00
C THR A 287 1.41 19.48 -6.83
N ASP A 288 1.90 20.66 -7.21
CA ASP A 288 3.17 20.81 -7.94
C ASP A 288 4.33 20.18 -7.15
N ARG A 289 5.12 19.35 -7.86
CA ARG A 289 6.25 18.60 -7.32
C ARG A 289 7.58 19.36 -7.42
N ALA A 290 7.61 20.55 -8.02
CA ALA A 290 8.82 21.39 -8.10
C ALA A 290 9.40 21.74 -6.71
N ASP A 291 8.53 21.85 -5.70
CA ASP A 291 8.93 21.95 -4.29
C ASP A 291 8.65 20.61 -3.59
N ALA A 292 9.70 19.76 -3.52
CA ALA A 292 9.61 18.42 -2.94
C ALA A 292 9.10 18.44 -1.49
N ALA A 293 9.56 19.40 -0.67
CA ALA A 293 9.15 19.50 0.73
C ALA A 293 7.67 19.89 0.85
N LYS A 294 7.19 20.83 0.03
CA LYS A 294 5.76 21.18 -0.05
C LYS A 294 4.91 19.99 -0.49
N TRP A 295 5.35 19.24 -1.48
CA TRP A 295 4.61 18.09 -1.97
C TRP A 295 4.57 16.95 -0.94
N GLN A 296 5.70 16.62 -0.29
CA GLN A 296 5.77 15.64 0.79
C GLN A 296 4.84 16.00 1.96
N ARG A 297 4.77 17.30 2.34
CA ARG A 297 3.79 17.79 3.32
C ARG A 297 2.35 17.56 2.88
N ALA A 298 2.03 17.85 1.61
CA ALA A 298 0.68 17.65 1.09
C ALA A 298 0.27 16.16 1.15
N ALA A 299 1.18 15.26 0.78
CA ALA A 299 0.97 13.81 0.88
C ALA A 299 0.78 13.35 2.32
N ALA A 300 1.60 13.85 3.26
CA ALA A 300 1.46 13.57 4.70
C ALA A 300 0.09 14.05 5.24
N GLY A 301 -0.26 15.31 5.02
CA GLY A 301 -1.54 15.87 5.45
C GLY A 301 -2.75 15.12 4.88
N ALA A 302 -2.69 14.76 3.59
CA ALA A 302 -3.72 13.95 2.96
C ALA A 302 -3.82 12.55 3.58
N LYS A 303 -2.68 11.88 3.79
CA LYS A 303 -2.65 10.56 4.40
C LYS A 303 -3.26 10.56 5.81
N ALA A 304 -2.90 11.52 6.65
CA ALA A 304 -3.45 11.62 8.01
C ALA A 304 -4.97 11.88 7.99
N PHE A 305 -5.41 12.87 7.20
CA PHE A 305 -6.82 13.23 7.09
C PHE A 305 -7.69 12.08 6.54
N ILE A 306 -7.23 11.44 5.46
CA ILE A 306 -7.97 10.35 4.81
C ILE A 306 -7.98 9.11 5.71
N ALA A 307 -6.86 8.78 6.34
CA ALA A 307 -6.78 7.66 7.29
C ALA A 307 -7.81 7.77 8.42
N GLU A 308 -7.91 8.95 9.04
CA GLU A 308 -8.88 9.20 10.12
C GLU A 308 -10.33 9.06 9.62
N ASN A 309 -10.64 9.67 8.47
CA ASN A 309 -11.99 9.67 7.92
C ASN A 309 -12.43 8.28 7.44
N VAL A 310 -11.57 7.55 6.75
CA VAL A 310 -11.87 6.21 6.22
C VAL A 310 -11.93 5.18 7.35
N ASP A 311 -11.08 5.27 8.38
CA ASP A 311 -11.21 4.41 9.58
C ASP A 311 -12.55 4.65 10.27
N ALA A 312 -13.02 5.90 10.37
CA ALA A 312 -14.35 6.22 10.90
C ALA A 312 -15.46 5.60 10.04
N ILE A 313 -15.42 5.75 8.70
CA ILE A 313 -16.39 5.12 7.78
C ILE A 313 -16.40 3.60 7.95
N ALA A 314 -15.24 2.97 8.06
CA ALA A 314 -15.13 1.52 8.22
C ALA A 314 -15.75 1.02 9.54
N ARG A 315 -15.55 1.76 10.64
CA ARG A 315 -16.18 1.44 11.93
C ARG A 315 -17.70 1.61 11.90
N GLU A 316 -18.16 2.68 11.25
CA GLU A 316 -19.58 2.93 11.04
C GLU A 316 -20.24 1.82 10.22
N ALA A 317 -19.60 1.40 9.13
CA ALA A 317 -20.04 0.27 8.32
C ALA A 317 -20.18 -1.01 9.15
N VAL A 318 -19.16 -1.38 9.94
CA VAL A 318 -19.25 -2.54 10.85
C VAL A 318 -20.42 -2.40 11.82
N GLN A 319 -20.56 -1.22 12.45
CA GLN A 319 -21.62 -0.99 13.43
C GLN A 319 -23.02 -1.11 12.83
N MET A 320 -23.23 -0.64 11.59
CA MET A 320 -24.54 -0.73 10.90
C MET A 320 -24.87 -2.16 10.44
N HIS A 321 -23.86 -2.97 10.14
CA HIS A 321 -24.04 -4.39 9.83
C HIS A 321 -24.21 -5.26 11.09
N GLY A 322 -23.95 -4.72 12.28
CA GLY A 322 -24.07 -5.45 13.55
C GLY A 322 -23.14 -6.65 13.60
N GLY A 323 -23.64 -7.79 14.10
CA GLY A 323 -22.83 -9.01 14.24
C GLY A 323 -22.23 -9.51 12.92
N MET A 324 -22.89 -9.29 11.77
CA MET A 324 -22.35 -9.69 10.45
C MET A 324 -21.17 -8.82 10.01
N GLY A 325 -21.05 -7.59 10.52
CA GLY A 325 -19.95 -6.69 10.17
C GLY A 325 -18.59 -7.17 10.67
N ILE A 326 -18.56 -8.07 11.66
CA ILE A 326 -17.33 -8.62 12.25
C ILE A 326 -16.99 -10.04 11.75
N THR A 327 -17.88 -10.68 11.00
CA THR A 327 -17.62 -12.01 10.42
C THR A 327 -16.86 -11.88 9.09
N ASP A 328 -16.27 -12.99 8.63
CA ASP A 328 -15.70 -13.09 7.28
C ASP A 328 -16.76 -13.51 6.24
N GLU A 329 -18.06 -13.38 6.56
CA GLU A 329 -19.16 -13.66 5.62
C GLU A 329 -19.48 -12.46 4.72
N LEU A 330 -19.09 -11.25 5.14
CA LEU A 330 -19.27 -10.02 4.38
C LEU A 330 -17.93 -9.36 4.04
N ALA A 331 -17.93 -8.63 2.92
CA ALA A 331 -16.77 -7.87 2.47
C ALA A 331 -16.34 -6.75 3.44
N ILE A 332 -17.25 -6.27 4.30
CA ILE A 332 -17.04 -5.15 5.22
C ILE A 332 -15.87 -5.40 6.16
N GLY A 333 -15.84 -6.57 6.81
CA GLY A 333 -14.77 -6.93 7.72
C GLY A 333 -13.42 -7.01 7.02
N HIS A 334 -13.39 -7.45 5.76
CA HIS A 334 -12.17 -7.52 4.96
C HIS A 334 -11.64 -6.12 4.64
N ALA A 335 -12.52 -5.20 4.21
CA ALA A 335 -12.16 -3.81 3.93
C ALA A 335 -11.63 -3.10 5.17
N LEU A 336 -12.31 -3.22 6.33
CA LEU A 336 -11.81 -2.64 7.58
C LEU A 336 -10.41 -3.13 7.93
N LYS A 337 -10.16 -4.45 7.82
CA LYS A 337 -8.84 -5.01 8.11
C LYS A 337 -7.76 -4.44 7.18
N ARG A 338 -8.07 -4.25 5.89
CA ARG A 338 -7.16 -3.60 4.92
C ARG A 338 -6.89 -2.14 5.27
N VAL A 339 -7.94 -1.37 5.64
CA VAL A 339 -7.78 0.00 6.14
C VAL A 339 -6.84 0.04 7.35
N LEU A 340 -6.92 -0.91 8.29
CA LEU A 340 -6.01 -0.97 9.43
C LEU A 340 -4.53 -1.18 9.05
N VAL A 341 -4.25 -1.90 7.96
CA VAL A 341 -2.88 -2.06 7.43
C VAL A 341 -2.43 -0.78 6.74
N LEU A 342 -3.25 -0.26 5.81
CA LEU A 342 -2.93 0.95 5.05
C LEU A 342 -2.71 2.16 5.95
N THR A 343 -3.52 2.35 6.99
CA THR A 343 -3.38 3.44 7.98
C THR A 343 -2.03 3.45 8.69
N ARG A 344 -1.23 2.38 8.64
CA ARG A 344 0.11 2.27 9.25
C ARG A 344 1.24 2.24 8.23
N LEU A 345 0.92 2.09 6.94
CA LEU A 345 1.91 2.02 5.87
C LEU A 345 2.63 3.37 5.74
N PHE A 346 3.96 3.36 5.98
CA PHE A 346 4.84 4.53 6.06
C PHE A 346 4.44 5.60 7.08
N GLY A 347 3.79 5.19 8.18
CA GLY A 347 3.39 6.10 9.26
C GLY A 347 1.91 5.97 9.60
N ASP A 348 1.60 6.08 10.89
CA ASP A 348 0.22 6.24 11.33
C ASP A 348 -0.22 7.69 11.42
N ILE A 349 -1.51 7.89 11.72
CA ILE A 349 -2.16 9.21 11.79
C ILE A 349 -1.33 10.18 12.64
N ASP A 350 -0.98 9.79 13.87
CA ASP A 350 -0.23 10.66 14.78
C ASP A 350 1.16 11.02 14.24
N THR A 351 1.87 10.03 13.70
CA THR A 351 3.23 10.23 13.16
C THR A 351 3.20 11.17 11.96
N VAL A 352 2.32 10.90 11.01
CA VAL A 352 2.23 11.66 9.76
C VAL A 352 1.66 13.06 10.01
N LEU A 353 0.75 13.21 10.98
CA LEU A 353 0.25 14.53 11.39
C LEU A 353 1.34 15.37 12.08
N ALA A 354 2.20 14.75 12.91
CA ALA A 354 3.35 15.42 13.50
C ALA A 354 4.35 15.89 12.43
N GLU A 355 4.64 15.06 11.42
CA GLU A 355 5.48 15.44 10.28
C GLU A 355 4.87 16.61 9.49
N TYR A 356 3.56 16.57 9.22
CA TYR A 356 2.85 17.67 8.58
C TYR A 356 2.97 18.97 9.37
N ALA A 357 2.80 18.91 10.71
CA ALA A 357 2.84 20.07 11.59
C ALA A 357 4.24 20.66 11.76
N LEU A 358 5.28 19.83 11.90
CA LEU A 358 6.67 20.28 12.06
C LEU A 358 7.20 21.01 10.82
N ALA A 359 6.61 20.70 9.67
CA ALA A 359 7.01 21.27 8.41
C ALA A 359 6.17 22.52 8.04
N ALA A 360 5.14 22.90 8.81
CA ALA A 360 4.28 24.08 8.55
C ALA A 360 4.85 25.38 9.13
#